data_AF-A0A2K8MKJ8-F1
#
_entry.id   AF-A0A2K8MKJ8-F1
#
_cell.length_a   1.000
_cell.length_b   1.000
_cell.length_c   1.000
_cell.angle_alpha   90.00
_cell.angle_beta   90.00
_cell.angle_gamma   90.00
#
_symmetry.space_group_name_H-M   'P 1'
#
loop_
_entity.id
_entity.type
_entity.pdbx_description
1 polymer ?
#
loop_
_entity_poly.entity_id
_entity_poly.type
_entity_poly.pdbx_seq_one_letter_code
_entity_poly.pdbx_strand_id
1 'polypeptide(L)' 'MSWSRSEIGAAWAKTSNEGREYLGLKLDDPSFTAPIYANLFEDSDGKTHSLIWSRQSRRD' A
#
# COMPACT_ATOMS: atom_id res chain seq x y z
N MET A 1 -3.65 3.05 26.09
CA MET A 1 -3.71 2.85 24.63
C MET A 1 -2.55 3.58 23.99
N SER A 2 -1.59 2.86 23.41
CA SER A 2 -0.59 3.48 22.52
C SER A 2 -1.19 3.57 21.13
N TRP A 3 -1.28 4.77 20.57
CA TRP A 3 -1.52 4.93 19.14
C TRP A 3 -0.18 4.64 18.46
N SER A 4 0.00 3.40 18.00
CA SER A 4 1.17 3.05 17.20
C SER A 4 1.14 3.92 15.95
N ARG A 5 2.13 4.80 15.82
CA ARG A 5 2.31 5.62 14.62
C ARG A 5 2.60 4.66 13.48
N SER A 6 1.63 4.43 12.60
CA SER A 6 1.84 3.49 11.48
C SER A 6 3.00 3.98 10.61
N GLU A 7 4.04 3.15 10.52
CA GLU A 7 5.20 3.42 9.69
C GLU A 7 4.98 2.85 8.28
N ILE A 8 5.20 3.68 7.26
CA ILE A 8 5.27 3.20 5.88
C ILE A 8 6.68 2.64 5.70
N GLY A 9 6.83 1.31 5.81
CA GLY A 9 8.12 0.63 5.90
C GLY A 9 9.02 0.70 4.66
N ALA A 10 8.47 1.08 3.50
CA ALA A 10 9.19 1.54 2.30
C ALA A 10 8.21 1.84 1.16
N ALA A 11 8.62 2.70 0.22
CA ALA A 11 7.93 2.99 -1.02
C ALA A 11 8.89 2.91 -2.23
N TRP A 12 8.42 2.40 -3.36
CA TRP A 12 9.19 2.28 -4.60
C TRP A 12 8.40 2.82 -5.79
N ALA A 13 8.99 3.71 -6.59
CA ALA A 13 8.40 4.17 -7.84
C ALA A 13 8.33 3.03 -8.86
N LYS A 14 7.19 2.91 -9.53
CA LYS A 14 6.90 1.87 -10.51
C LYS A 14 6.07 2.41 -11.66
N THR A 15 6.11 1.70 -12.78
CA THR A 15 5.28 1.95 -13.96
C THR A 15 4.51 0.68 -14.29
N SER A 16 3.21 0.79 -14.58
CA SER A 16 2.36 -0.34 -14.91
C SER A 16 2.66 -0.83 -16.32
N ASN A 17 2.15 -2.01 -16.68
CA ASN A 17 2.25 -2.51 -18.06
C ASN A 17 1.51 -1.62 -19.08
N GLU A 18 0.59 -0.79 -18.60
CA GLU A 18 -0.16 0.20 -19.39
C GLU A 18 0.51 1.60 -19.35
N GLY A 19 1.69 1.73 -18.77
CA GLY A 19 2.45 2.98 -18.71
C GLY A 19 2.04 3.94 -17.59
N ARG A 20 1.17 3.54 -16.65
CA ARG A 20 0.74 4.40 -15.53
C ARG A 20 1.76 4.37 -14.39
N GLU A 21 2.14 5.53 -13.88
CA GLU A 21 3.01 5.65 -12.69
C GLU A 21 2.26 5.32 -11.39
N TYR A 22 2.95 4.68 -10.45
CA TYR A 22 2.42 4.37 -9.12
C TYR A 22 3.55 4.08 -8.12
N LEU A 23 3.21 4.07 -6.83
CA LEU A 23 4.14 3.62 -5.78
C LEU A 23 3.76 2.22 -5.30
N GLY A 24 4.72 1.30 -5.29
CA GLY A 24 4.61 0.08 -4.50
C GLY A 24 4.92 0.38 -3.04
N LEU A 25 4.12 -0.15 -2.11
CA LEU A 25 4.24 0.08 -0.67
C LEU A 25 4.33 -1.24 0.10
N LYS A 26 5.11 -1.23 1.18
CA LYS A 26 5.04 -2.23 2.26
C LYS A 26 4.59 -1.54 3.54
N LEU A 27 3.43 -1.93 4.06
CA LEU A 27 2.90 -1.49 5.35
C LEU A 27 3.20 -2.58 6.37
N ASP A 28 4.07 -2.27 7.33
CA ASP A 28 4.58 -3.22 8.31
C ASP A 28 4.30 -2.65 9.70
N ASP A 29 3.07 -2.86 10.17
CA ASP A 29 2.60 -2.38 11.47
C ASP A 29 2.22 -3.59 12.33
N PRO A 30 2.60 -3.63 13.63
CA PRO A 30 2.26 -4.73 14.53
C PRO A 30 0.76 -4.99 14.71
N SER A 31 -0.11 -4.06 14.33
CA SER A 31 -1.57 -4.25 14.32
C SER A 31 -2.05 -5.16 13.17
N PHE A 32 -1.23 -5.38 12.15
CA PHE A 32 -1.51 -6.34 11.09
C PHE A 32 -0.98 -7.73 11.44
N THR A 33 -1.71 -8.78 11.04
CA THR A 33 -1.28 -10.17 11.24
C THR A 33 -0.06 -10.56 10.39
N ALA A 34 0.20 -9.80 9.32
CA ALA A 34 1.36 -9.91 8.44
C ALA A 34 1.53 -8.58 7.67
N PRO A 35 2.72 -8.28 7.11
CA PRO A 35 2.91 -7.09 6.29
C PRO A 35 1.94 -7.05 5.11
N ILE A 36 1.41 -5.86 4.81
CA ILE A 36 0.55 -5.62 3.66
C ILE A 36 1.37 -5.02 2.53
N TYR A 37 1.29 -5.62 1.35
CA TYR A 37 1.81 -5.06 0.12
C TYR A 37 0.66 -4.38 -0.64
N ALA A 38 0.88 -3.14 -1.03
CA ALA A 38 -0.13 -2.32 -1.69
C ALA A 38 0.47 -1.51 -2.84
N ASN A 39 -0.39 -1.06 -3.74
CA ASN A 39 -0.03 -0.10 -4.79
C ASN A 39 -0.83 1.18 -4.57
N LEU A 40 -0.15 2.32 -4.56
CA LEU A 40 -0.75 3.64 -4.43
C LEU A 40 -0.74 4.32 -5.80
N PHE A 41 -1.93 4.68 -6.28
CA PHE A 41 -2.12 5.40 -7.53
C PHE A 41 -2.65 6.80 -7.24
N GLU A 42 -2.08 7.81 -7.87
CA GLU A 42 -2.66 9.15 -7.91
C GLU A 42 -3.94 9.11 -8.77
N ASP A 43 -5.01 9.74 -8.27
CA ASP A 43 -6.24 9.92 -9.03
C ASP A 43 -6.12 11.11 -10.00
N SER A 44 -7.08 11.23 -10.91
CA SER A 44 -7.13 12.26 -11.95
C SER A 44 -7.15 13.70 -11.45
N ASP A 45 -7.55 13.94 -10.19
CA ASP A 45 -7.59 15.27 -9.59
C ASP A 45 -6.25 15.73 -8.97
N GLY A 46 -5.26 14.83 -8.90
CA GLY A 46 -3.94 15.07 -8.29
C GLY A 46 -3.97 15.38 -6.79
N LYS A 47 -5.13 15.22 -6.14
CA LYS A 47 -5.35 15.53 -4.73
C LYS A 47 -5.60 14.27 -3.92
N THR A 48 -6.12 13.24 -4.57
CA THR A 48 -6.48 11.98 -3.93
C THR A 48 -5.62 10.84 -4.47
N HIS A 49 -5.45 9.83 -3.63
CA HIS A 49 -4.71 8.63 -3.99
C HIS A 49 -5.54 7.40 -3.62
N SER A 50 -5.58 6.44 -4.54
CA SER A 50 -6.20 5.15 -4.32
C SER A 50 -5.15 4.12 -3.90
N LEU A 51 -5.37 3.51 -2.74
CA LEU A 51 -4.53 2.44 -2.22
C LEU A 51 -5.20 1.09 -2.51
N ILE A 52 -4.58 0.29 -3.38
CA ILE A 52 -5.08 -1.02 -3.78
C ILE A 52 -4.23 -2.11 -3.13
N TRP A 53 -4.88 -2.97 -2.34
CA TRP A 53 -4.28 -4.18 -1.78
C TRP A 53 -5.22 -5.37 -1.95
N SER A 54 -4.71 -6.58 -1.74
CA SER A 54 -5.53 -7.77 -1.57
C SER A 54 -5.24 -8.39 -0.21
N ARG A 55 -6.28 -8.80 0.51
CA ARG A 55 -6.10 -9.61 1.71
C ARG A 55 -5.65 -11.01 1.29
N GLN A 56 -4.60 -11.53 1.91
CA GLN A 56 -4.29 -12.94 1.73
C GLN A 56 -5.48 -13.76 2.22
N SER A 57 -6.07 -14.56 1.33
CA SER A 57 -7.08 -15.54 1.70
C SER A 57 -6.43 -16.52 2.67
N ARG A 58 -7.06 -16.75 3.83
CA ARG A 58 -6.67 -17.88 4.67
C ARG A 58 -6.90 -19.13 3.85
N ARG A 59 -5.82 -19.82 3.48
CA ARG A 59 -5.94 -21.21 3.06
C ARG A 59 -6.20 -21.99 4.35
N ASP A 60 -7.47 -22.29 4.61
CA ASP A 60 -7.85 -23.35 5.54
C ASP A 60 -7.39 -24.72 5.00
#